data_AF-T1H0A2-F1
#
_entry.id   AF-T1H0A2-F1
#
_cell.length_a   1.000
_cell.length_b   1.000
_cell.length_c   1.000
_cell.angle_alpha   90.00
_cell.angle_beta   90.00
_cell.angle_gamma   90.00
#
_symmetry.space_group_name_H-M   'P 1'
#
loop_
_entity.id
_entity.type
_entity.pdbx_description
1 polymer ?
#
loop_
_entity_poly.entity_id
_entity_poly.type
_entity_poly.pdbx_seq_one_letter_code
_entity_poly.pdbx_strand_id
1 'polypeptide(L)' 'MSNRTIKRAFKRGTSQGGEISPLLWLFVVNELFKAFENNGVTIVVYADDVALLARGQLA' A
#
# COMPACT_ATOMS: atom_id res chain seq x y z
N MET A 1 -26.16 11.27 28.07
CA MET A 1 -25.22 10.33 27.43
C MET A 1 -23.81 10.67 27.89
N SER A 2 -23.15 9.79 28.64
CA SER A 2 -21.78 10.02 29.15
C SER A 2 -20.76 9.80 28.01
N ASN A 3 -19.99 10.83 27.67
CA ASN A 3 -18.96 10.77 26.65
C ASN A 3 -17.67 10.17 27.24
N ARG A 4 -17.31 8.96 26.83
CA ARG A 4 -16.08 8.27 27.28
C ARG A 4 -15.07 8.22 26.14
N THR A 5 -13.96 8.94 26.30
CA THR A 5 -12.81 8.89 25.38
C THR A 5 -11.90 7.72 25.75
N ILE A 6 -11.60 6.84 24.80
CA ILE A 6 -10.66 5.73 24.96
C ILE A 6 -9.33 6.10 24.30
N LYS A 7 -8.23 6.08 25.06
CA LYS A 7 -6.87 6.24 24.52
C LYS A 7 -6.20 4.87 24.42
N ARG A 8 -5.60 4.56 23.27
CA ARG A 8 -4.82 3.35 23.04
C ARG A 8 -3.53 3.71 22.30
N ALA A 9 -2.44 3.07 22.69
CA ALA A 9 -1.18 3.16 21.96
C ALA A 9 -1.23 2.23 20.74
N PHE A 10 -0.91 2.75 19.56
CA PHE A 10 -0.75 1.93 18.36
C PHE A 10 0.60 1.22 18.39
N LYS A 11 0.61 -0.10 18.19
CA LYS A 11 1.85 -0.89 18.09
C LYS A 11 2.34 -1.07 16.65
N ARG A 12 1.48 -0.80 15.66
CA ARG A 12 1.71 -0.97 14.22
C ARG A 12 0.86 0.02 13.44
N GLY A 13 1.24 0.24 12.17
CA GLY A 13 0.61 1.20 11.28
C GLY A 13 1.30 2.56 11.31
N THR A 14 0.80 3.48 10.50
CA THR A 14 1.24 4.87 10.43
C THR A 14 0.06 5.79 10.75
N SER A 15 0.32 7.04 11.13
CA SER A 15 -0.74 8.00 11.44
C SER A 15 -1.55 8.34 10.19
N GLN A 16 -2.88 8.26 10.27
CA GLN A 16 -3.76 8.73 9.20
C GLN A 16 -3.67 10.27 9.09
N GLY A 17 -3.46 10.79 7.88
CA GLY A 17 -3.24 12.23 7.65
C GLY A 17 -1.84 12.73 8.00
N GLY A 18 -0.89 11.84 8.31
CA GLY A 18 0.51 12.23 8.45
C GLY A 18 1.17 12.43 7.08
N GLU A 19 1.84 13.56 6.86
CA GLU A 19 2.51 13.90 5.60
C GLU A 19 3.54 12.85 5.15
N ILE A 20 4.18 12.16 6.10
CA ILE A 20 5.21 11.13 5.84
C ILE A 20 4.58 9.74 5.66
N SER A 21 3.33 9.54 6.06
CA SER A 21 2.66 8.24 6.00
C SER A 21 2.59 7.64 4.59
N PRO A 22 2.32 8.40 3.50
CA PRO A 22 2.37 7.88 2.15
C PRO A 22 3.77 7.38 1.74
N LEU A 23 4.83 8.07 2.17
CA LEU A 23 6.20 7.68 1.88
C LEU A 23 6.58 6.38 2.61
N LEU A 24 6.19 6.23 3.89
CA LEU A 24 6.38 5.00 4.65
C LEU A 24 5.65 3.82 4.02
N TRP A 25 4.45 4.05 3.48
CA TRP A 25 3.73 3.04 2.72
C TRP A 25 4.53 2.62 1.48
N LEU A 26 5.03 3.59 0.70
CA LEU A 26 5.86 3.33 -0.49
C LEU A 26 7.09 2.47 -0.15
N PHE A 27 7.80 2.76 0.94
CA PHE A 27 8.96 1.97 1.38
C PHE A 27 8.64 0.49 1.61
N VAL A 28 7.47 0.19 2.14
CA VAL A 28 7.05 -1.19 2.43
C VAL A 28 6.70 -1.94 1.14
N VAL A 29 6.02 -1.28 0.20
CA VAL A 29 5.49 -1.94 -1.01
C VAL A 29 6.43 -1.92 -2.21
N ASN A 30 7.46 -1.07 -2.20
CA ASN A 30 8.36 -0.87 -3.34
C ASN A 30 9.06 -2.16 -3.77
N GLU A 31 9.53 -2.98 -2.82
CA GLU A 31 10.19 -4.25 -3.14
C GLU A 31 9.22 -5.27 -3.75
N LEU A 32 7.94 -5.22 -3.36
CA LEU A 32 6.89 -6.05 -3.97
C LEU A 32 6.65 -5.63 -5.44
N PHE A 33 6.59 -4.33 -5.73
CA PHE A 33 6.38 -3.83 -7.08
C PHE A 33 7.57 -4.15 -8.00
N LYS A 34 8.80 -3.96 -7.51
CA LYS A 34 10.01 -4.40 -8.24
C LYS A 34 9.99 -5.90 -8.53
N ALA A 35 9.51 -6.72 -7.60
CA ALA A 35 9.38 -8.15 -7.83
C ALA A 35 8.39 -8.45 -8.97
N PHE A 36 7.26 -7.75 -9.07
CA PHE A 36 6.33 -7.90 -10.19
C PHE A 36 6.97 -7.51 -11.53
N GLU A 37 7.62 -6.36 -11.59
CA GLU A 37 8.30 -5.88 -12.82
C GLU A 37 9.38 -6.85 -13.27
N ASN A 38 10.20 -7.36 -12.34
CA ASN A 38 11.25 -8.35 -12.63
C ASN A 38 10.69 -9.69 -13.13
N ASN A 39 9.44 -10.02 -12.83
CA ASN A 39 8.75 -11.21 -13.35
C ASN A 39 7.97 -10.93 -14.65
N GLY A 40 8.20 -9.78 -15.29
CA GLY A 40 7.56 -9.41 -16.55
C GLY A 40 6.08 -9.00 -16.41
N VAL A 41 5.63 -8.71 -15.19
CA VAL A 41 4.28 -8.21 -14.92
C VAL A 41 4.30 -6.69 -14.98
N THR A 42 3.52 -6.11 -15.89
CA THR A 42 3.31 -4.66 -15.92
C THR A 42 2.36 -4.27 -14.80
N ILE A 43 2.79 -3.33 -13.95
CA ILE A 43 2.05 -2.87 -12.77
C ILE A 43 1.88 -1.34 -12.84
N VAL A 44 0.71 -0.86 -12.41
CA VAL A 44 0.41 0.58 -12.24
C VAL A 44 -0.11 0.77 -10.82
N VAL A 45 0.44 1.74 -10.09
CA VAL A 45 0.15 1.94 -8.67
C VAL A 45 -0.13 3.41 -8.36
N TYR A 46 -1.10 3.66 -7.49
CA TYR A 46 -1.41 4.99 -6.96
C TYR A 46 -1.91 4.87 -5.53
N ALA A 47 -1.13 5.37 -4.56
CA ALA A 47 -1.37 5.05 -3.14
C ALA A 47 -1.61 3.53 -3.00
N ASP A 48 -2.58 3.10 -2.21
CA ASP A 48 -2.93 1.69 -2.02
C ASP A 48 -3.65 1.02 -3.22
N ASP A 49 -4.05 1.78 -4.25
CA ASP A 49 -4.65 1.23 -5.46
C ASP A 49 -3.59 0.66 -6.41
N VAL A 50 -3.75 -0.62 -6.79
CA VAL A 50 -2.81 -1.37 -7.62
C VAL A 50 -3.53 -2.06 -8.78
N ALA A 51 -3.05 -1.86 -10.00
CA ALA A 51 -3.51 -2.55 -11.20
C ALA A 51 -2.38 -3.38 -11.82
N LEU A 52 -2.67 -4.64 -12.12
CA LEU A 52 -1.77 -5.56 -12.82
C LEU A 52 -2.29 -5.79 -14.24
N LEU A 53 -1.44 -5.58 -15.24
CA LEU A 53 -1.77 -5.84 -16.63
C LEU A 53 -1.27 -7.24 -17.00
N ALA A 54 -2.22 -8.12 -17.31
CA ALA A 54 -1.96 -9.47 -17.80
C ALA A 54 -2.40 -9.62 -19.25
N ARG A 55 -1.64 -10.39 -20.03
CA ARG A 55 -2.05 -10.83 -21.37
C ARG A 55 -2.64 -12.22 -21.27
N GLY A 56 -3.76 -12.46 -21.97
CA GLY A 56 -4.32 -13.79 -22.13
C GLY A 56 -3.38 -14.71 -22.91
N GLN A 57 -3.61 -16.01 -22.80
CA GLN A 57 -2.91 -17.00 -23.61
C GLN A 57 -3.35 -16.82 -25.07
N LEU A 58 -2.38 -16.66 -25.97
CA LEU A 58 -2.66 -16.69 -27.42
C LEU A 58 -3.15 -18.10 -27.75
N ALA A 59 -4.37 -18.18 -28.28
CA ALA A 59 -4.97 -19.41 -28.78
C ALA A 59 -4.29 -19.87 -30.09
#